data_AF-A0AAU1FWS4-F1
#
_entry.id   AF-A0AAU1FWS4-F1
#
_cell.length_a   1.000
_cell.length_b   1.000
_cell.length_c   1.000
_cell.angle_alpha   90.00
_cell.angle_beta   90.00
_cell.angle_gamma   90.00
#
_symmetry.space_group_name_H-M   'P 1'
#
loop_
_entity.id
_entity.type
_entity.pdbx_description
1 polymer ?
#
loop_
_entity_poly.entity_id
_entity_poly.type
_entity_poly.pdbx_seq_one_letter_code
_entity_poly.pdbx_strand_id
1 'polypeptide(L)' 'MRRRTEDAAHGTDYVPTLHAWLEHQGNIRTAAEQLHVHANTLRYRLTKIEQTVGIDLADPDIRLVLALQLKALDRP' A
#
# COMPACT_ATOMS: atom_id res chain seq x y z
N MET A 1 20.25 9.73 7.43
CA MET A 1 19.52 9.08 6.32
C MET A 1 19.62 7.55 6.43
N ARG A 2 19.01 6.96 7.45
CA ARG A 2 18.96 5.50 7.68
C ARG A 2 17.81 5.21 8.65
N ARG A 3 16.71 4.61 8.18
CA ARG A 3 15.67 3.86 8.91
C ARG A 3 14.45 3.63 7.98
N ARG A 4 14.63 2.82 6.92
CA ARG A 4 13.51 2.38 6.05
C ARG A 4 13.49 0.86 5.82
N THR A 5 14.28 0.08 6.56
CA THR A 5 14.55 -1.33 6.21
C THR A 5 14.35 -2.34 7.33
N GLU A 6 13.83 -1.95 8.50
CA GLU A 6 13.79 -2.83 9.68
C GLU A 6 12.42 -3.45 10.00
N ASP A 7 11.37 -3.16 9.22
CA ASP A 7 10.08 -3.89 9.33
C ASP A 7 10.07 -5.21 8.53
N ALA A 8 11.22 -5.59 7.98
CA ALA A 8 11.40 -6.78 7.12
C ALA A 8 11.33 -8.12 7.88
N ALA A 9 11.11 -8.12 9.19
CA ALA A 9 11.20 -9.35 9.96
C ALA A 9 9.94 -10.21 9.87
N HIS A 10 8.73 -9.75 10.25
CA HIS A 10 7.56 -10.66 10.30
C HIS A 10 6.19 -9.96 10.16
N GLY A 11 6.12 -8.70 9.68
CA GLY A 11 4.88 -7.91 9.69
C GLY A 11 4.61 -7.10 8.41
N THR A 12 3.88 -7.70 7.48
CA THR A 12 3.02 -7.03 6.49
C THR A 12 3.70 -6.13 5.42
N ASP A 13 3.97 -6.73 4.25
CA ASP A 13 4.16 -6.02 2.98
C ASP A 13 2.96 -5.13 2.56
N TYR A 14 1.91 -5.03 3.37
CA TYR A 14 0.66 -4.34 3.07
C TYR A 14 0.76 -2.82 3.13
N VAL A 15 1.48 -2.25 4.10
CA VAL A 15 1.68 -0.79 4.15
C VAL A 15 2.47 -0.32 2.93
N PRO A 16 3.63 -0.92 2.57
CA PRO A 16 4.33 -0.62 1.32
C PRO A 16 3.47 -0.86 0.07
N THR A 17 2.65 -1.92 0.06
CA THR A 17 1.72 -2.22 -1.05
C THR A 17 0.70 -1.11 -1.24
N LEU A 18 0.00 -0.73 -0.17
CA LEU A 18 -1.03 0.30 -0.21
C LEU A 18 -0.45 1.67 -0.56
N HIS A 19 0.72 2.00 0.02
CA HIS A 19 1.42 3.24 -0.28
C HIS A 19 1.78 3.35 -1.76
N ALA A 20 2.48 2.36 -2.33
CA ALA A 20 2.85 2.38 -3.74
C ALA A 20 1.63 2.40 -4.66
N TRP A 21 0.58 1.66 -4.33
CA TRP A 21 -0.66 1.65 -5.11
C TRP A 21 -1.37 3.02 -5.10
N LEU A 22 -1.43 3.70 -3.95
CA LEU A 22 -2.00 5.04 -3.84
C LEU A 22 -1.13 6.10 -4.53
N GLU A 23 0.20 6.03 -4.44
CA GLU A 23 1.12 6.92 -5.17
C GLU A 23 0.91 6.85 -6.69
N HIS A 24 0.67 5.64 -7.20
CA HIS A 24 0.40 5.40 -8.62
C HIS A 24 -1.09 5.50 -8.98
N GLN A 25 -1.89 6.19 -8.17
CA GLN A 25 -3.30 6.49 -8.44
C GLN A 25 -4.13 5.23 -8.75
N GLY A 26 -3.78 4.11 -8.12
CA GLY A 26 -4.45 2.83 -8.29
C GLY A 26 -3.93 1.98 -9.45
N ASN A 27 -2.88 2.39 -10.15
CA ASN A 27 -2.29 1.60 -11.23
C ASN A 27 -1.54 0.38 -10.67
N ILE A 28 -2.19 -0.78 -10.76
CA ILE A 28 -1.65 -2.07 -10.32
C ILE A 28 -0.30 -2.39 -10.96
N ARG A 29 -0.14 -2.12 -12.26
CA ARG A 29 1.08 -2.52 -12.98
C ARG A 29 2.28 -1.71 -12.51
N THR A 30 2.14 -0.38 -12.49
CA THR A 30 3.23 0.51 -12.09
C THR A 30 3.59 0.34 -10.61
N ALA A 31 2.59 0.16 -9.74
CA ALA A 31 2.84 -0.14 -8.33
C ALA A 31 3.55 -1.49 -8.11
N ALA A 32 3.17 -2.53 -8.87
CA ALA A 32 3.82 -3.83 -8.81
C ALA A 32 5.27 -3.78 -9.32
N GLU A 33 5.51 -3.03 -10.40
CA GLU A 33 6.86 -2.75 -10.94
C GLU A 33 7.74 -2.04 -9.89
N GLN A 34 7.22 -1.01 -9.20
CA GLN A 34 7.94 -0.31 -8.12
C GLN A 34 8.30 -1.24 -6.95
N LEU A 35 7.40 -2.16 -6.59
CA LEU A 35 7.61 -3.09 -5.47
C LEU A 35 8.37 -4.36 -5.88
N HIS A 36 8.76 -4.49 -7.14
CA HIS A 36 9.40 -5.70 -7.69
C HIS A 36 8.59 -6.98 -7.44
N VAL A 37 7.27 -6.90 -7.55
CA VAL A 37 6.35 -8.04 -7.42
C VAL A 37 5.53 -8.23 -8.70
N HIS A 38 4.96 -9.43 -8.86
CA HIS A 38 4.01 -9.66 -9.94
C HIS A 38 2.68 -8.93 -9.68
N ALA A 39 2.00 -8.46 -10.75
CA ALA A 39 0.71 -7.77 -10.64
C ALA A 39 -0.35 -8.57 -9.88
N ASN A 40 -0.39 -9.90 -10.06
CA ASN A 40 -1.30 -10.79 -9.33
C ASN A 40 -1.03 -10.78 -7.81
N THR A 41 0.25 -10.73 -7.43
CA THR A 41 0.65 -10.66 -6.01
C THR A 41 0.19 -9.34 -5.41
N LEU A 42 0.33 -8.22 -6.13
CA LEU A 42 -0.18 -6.92 -5.67
C LEU A 42 -1.70 -6.94 -5.49
N ARG A 43 -2.46 -7.46 -6.48
CA ARG A 43 -3.92 -7.60 -6.38
C ARG A 43 -4.32 -8.43 -5.16
N TYR A 44 -3.69 -9.59 -4.98
CA TYR A 44 -3.94 -10.44 -3.81
C TYR A 44 -3.72 -9.69 -2.50
N ARG A 45 -2.62 -8.94 -2.40
CA ARG A 45 -2.32 -8.14 -1.20
C ARG A 45 -3.36 -7.05 -0.97
N LEU A 46 -3.78 -6.32 -2.00
CA LEU A 46 -4.84 -5.29 -1.90
C LEU A 46 -6.18 -5.89 -1.46
N THR A 47 -6.60 -7.00 -2.06
CA THR A 47 -7.81 -7.73 -1.63
C THR A 47 -7.69 -8.19 -0.18
N LYS A 48 -6.51 -8.62 0.25
CA LYS A 48 -6.30 -9.03 1.64
C LYS A 48 -6.37 -7.85 2.60
N ILE A 49 -5.88 -6.68 2.21
CA ILE A 49 -6.00 -5.42 2.97
C ILE A 49 -7.48 -5.03 3.14
N GLU A 50 -8.26 -5.04 2.06
CA GLU A 50 -9.69 -4.76 2.09
C GLU A 50 -10.42 -5.67 3.08
N GLN A 51 -10.12 -6.98 3.04
CA GLN A 51 -10.72 -7.96 3.95
C GLN A 51 -10.28 -7.79 5.40
N THR A 52 -9.01 -7.48 5.64
CA THR A 52 -8.46 -7.38 7.00
C THR A 52 -8.90 -6.10 7.71
N VAL A 53 -9.03 -4.99 6.99
CA VAL A 53 -9.39 -3.69 7.56
C VAL A 53 -10.89 -3.38 7.41
N GLY A 54 -11.60 -4.10 6.53
CA GLY A 54 -13.03 -3.89 6.28
C GLY A 54 -13.30 -2.61 5.50
N ILE A 55 -12.46 -2.33 4.48
CA ILE A 55 -12.53 -1.13 3.65
C ILE A 55 -12.76 -1.51 2.18
N ASP A 56 -13.30 -0.58 1.41
CA ASP A 56 -13.43 -0.69 -0.05
C ASP A 56 -12.42 0.27 -0.72
N LEU A 57 -11.42 -0.28 -1.41
CA LEU A 57 -10.42 0.54 -2.11
C LEU A 57 -10.95 1.08 -3.45
N ALA A 58 -12.14 0.67 -3.92
CA ALA A 58 -12.81 1.31 -5.03
C ALA A 58 -13.40 2.68 -4.66
N ASP A 59 -13.67 2.92 -3.37
CA ASP A 59 -14.21 4.18 -2.88
C ASP A 59 -13.14 5.30 -2.91
N PRO A 60 -13.35 6.38 -3.70
CA PRO A 60 -12.41 7.48 -3.78
C PRO A 60 -12.17 8.22 -2.45
N ASP A 61 -13.16 8.31 -1.57
CA ASP A 61 -13.04 9.00 -0.29
C ASP A 61 -12.18 8.19 0.68
N ILE A 62 -12.34 6.87 0.69
CA ILE A 62 -11.48 5.95 1.44
C ILE A 62 -10.03 6.07 0.98
N ARG A 63 -9.78 6.07 -0.34
CA ARG A 63 -8.43 6.23 -0.88
C ARG A 63 -7.78 7.56 -0.46
N LEU A 64 -8.55 8.65 -0.48
CA LEU A 64 -8.07 9.96 -0.06
C LEU A 64 -7.67 9.95 1.43
N VAL A 65 -8.54 9.43 2.29
CA VAL A 65 -8.27 9.34 3.74
C VAL A 65 -7.02 8.50 4.00
N LEU A 66 -6.88 7.35 3.36
CA LEU A 66 -5.69 6.50 3.50
C LEU A 66 -4.41 7.19 3.02
N ALA A 67 -4.47 7.90 1.90
CA ALA A 67 -3.33 8.65 1.38
C ALA A 67 -2.89 9.75 2.36
N LEU A 68 -3.84 10.46 2.97
CA LEU A 68 -3.55 11.48 3.99
C LEU A 68 -2.96 10.86 5.26
N GLN A 69 -3.51 9.74 5.73
CA GLN A 69 -3.01 9.02 6.91
C GLN A 69 -1.58 8.53 6.70
N LEU A 70 -1.29 7.88 5.57
CA LEU A 70 0.07 7.42 5.26
C LEU A 70 1.06 8.58 5.17
N LYS A 71 0.68 9.71 4.55
CA LYS A 71 1.51 10.90 4.51
C LYS A 71 1.74 11.53 5.89
N ALA A 72 0.75 11.44 6.79
CA ALA A 72 0.89 11.93 8.15
C ALA A 72 1.84 11.05 8.98
N LEU A 73 1.84 9.73 8.73
CA LEU A 73 2.73 8.76 9.40
C LEU A 73 4.18 8.85 8.90
N ASP A 74 4.42 9.27 7.66
CA ASP A 74 5.78 9.44 7.09
C ASP A 74 6.41 10.80 7.47
N ARG A 75 5.79 11.59 8.37
CA ARG A 75 6.38 12.83 8.90
C ARG A 75 7.38 12.52 10.03
N PRO A 76 8.55 13.21 10.04
CA PRO A 76 9.58 13.04 11.07
C PRO A 76 9.18 13.58 12.45
#